data_AF-A0A2S0R075-F1
#
_entry.id   AF-A0A2S0R075-F1
#
_cell.length_a   1.000
_cell.length_b   1.000
_cell.length_c   1.000
_cell.angle_alpha   90.00
_cell.angle_beta   90.00
_cell.angle_gamma   90.00
#
_symmetry.space_group_name_H-M   'P 1'
#
loop_
_entity.id
_entity.type
_entity.pdbx_description
1 polymer ?
#
loop_
_entity_poly.entity_id
_entity_poly.type
_entity_poly.pdbx_seq_one_letter_code
_entity_poly.pdbx_strand_id
1 'polypeptide(L)'
;MLRRCVLVLWVAIFAPPVFAQETVSYHGCTDARGRAVLSVADPASPVVAGTHVEAGRQVIRYNPQLLPELTPAARLFFYAHECARHNLALPLDRPLTVAQAQRADCWGLESLLRAGLINGSAELAALQAALRFTPEQWARLPGPPRDFDLPACQARSAARLRLTAPPPDQHAWNACVRACGDTLFACRATDCDDHYRSCVAGCGER
;
A
#
# COMPACT_ATOMS: atom_id res chain seq x y z
N MET A 1 53.12 47.97 -22.10
CA MET A 1 52.52 47.14 -23.17
C MET A 1 52.52 45.69 -22.73
N LEU A 2 51.38 44.99 -22.89
CA LEU A 2 51.15 43.53 -22.88
C LEU A 2 51.53 42.73 -21.61
N ARG A 3 50.78 41.74 -21.11
CA ARG A 3 49.46 41.14 -21.43
C ARG A 3 49.17 40.16 -20.28
N ARG A 4 48.16 40.39 -19.45
CA ARG A 4 47.71 39.40 -18.44
C ARG A 4 46.68 38.48 -19.12
N CYS A 5 47.08 37.25 -19.47
CA CYS A 5 46.15 36.21 -19.91
C CYS A 5 45.45 35.62 -18.69
N VAL A 6 44.20 36.01 -18.45
CA VAL A 6 43.29 35.34 -17.51
C VAL A 6 42.63 34.20 -18.28
N LEU A 7 43.03 32.96 -17.99
CA LEU A 7 42.36 31.77 -18.48
C LEU A 7 41.20 31.47 -17.53
N VAL A 8 39.97 31.76 -17.96
CA VAL A 8 38.75 31.40 -17.23
C VAL A 8 38.39 29.97 -17.61
N LEU A 9 38.71 29.02 -16.72
CA LEU A 9 38.35 27.61 -16.86
C LEU A 9 36.87 27.45 -16.51
N TRP A 10 36.00 27.29 -17.51
CA TRP A 10 34.60 26.93 -17.31
C TRP A 10 34.50 25.45 -16.90
N VAL A 11 34.32 25.19 -15.61
CA VAL A 11 33.95 23.86 -15.10
C VAL A 11 32.45 23.68 -15.31
N ALA A 12 32.09 22.94 -16.35
CA ALA A 12 30.72 22.46 -16.55
C ALA A 12 30.42 21.40 -15.48
N ILE A 13 29.64 21.78 -14.46
CA ILE A 13 29.15 20.87 -13.44
C ILE A 13 28.06 19.99 -14.07
N PHE A 14 28.45 18.81 -14.57
CA PHE A 14 27.52 17.74 -14.87
C PHE A 14 27.07 17.12 -13.55
N ALA A 15 25.96 17.62 -12.99
CA ALA A 15 25.27 16.95 -11.90
C ALA A 15 24.64 15.65 -12.46
N PRO A 16 24.97 14.47 -11.92
CA PRO A 16 24.27 13.25 -12.32
C PRO A 16 22.79 13.37 -11.91
N PRO A 17 21.85 12.83 -12.72
CA PRO A 17 20.46 12.78 -12.32
C PRO A 17 20.33 11.96 -11.04
N VAL A 18 19.89 12.60 -9.96
CA VAL A 18 19.49 11.92 -8.74
C VAL A 18 18.16 11.23 -9.06
N PHE A 19 18.22 9.96 -9.43
CA PHE A 19 17.03 9.11 -9.40
C PHE A 19 16.66 8.94 -7.94
N ALA A 20 15.63 9.66 -7.49
CA ALA A 20 15.00 9.38 -6.21
C ALA A 20 14.50 7.94 -6.25
N GLN A 21 15.19 7.03 -5.57
CA GLN A 21 14.70 5.69 -5.33
C GLN A 21 13.54 5.82 -4.36
N GLU A 22 12.32 5.85 -4.89
CA GLU A 22 11.12 5.79 -4.08
C GLU A 22 11.16 4.49 -3.27
N THR A 23 11.44 4.61 -1.98
CA THR A 23 11.46 3.47 -1.08
C THR A 23 10.03 2.97 -0.91
N VAL A 24 9.73 1.81 -1.49
CA VAL A 24 8.45 1.12 -1.26
C VAL A 24 8.28 0.91 0.23
N SER A 25 7.31 1.62 0.82
CA SER A 25 7.02 1.57 2.25
C SER A 25 6.02 0.43 2.54
N TYR A 26 6.45 -0.57 3.31
CA TYR A 26 5.64 -1.73 3.71
C TYR A 26 5.07 -1.53 5.13
N HIS A 27 4.18 -0.56 5.27
CA HIS A 27 3.56 -0.19 6.55
C HIS A 27 2.03 -0.08 6.42
N GLY A 28 1.34 -0.08 7.56
CA GLY A 28 -0.10 0.19 7.63
C GLY A 28 -1.01 -1.02 7.50
N CYS A 29 -0.48 -2.24 7.51
CA CYS A 29 -1.33 -3.44 7.50
C CYS A 29 -2.01 -3.68 8.85
N THR A 30 -3.31 -4.02 8.82
CA THR A 30 -4.08 -4.42 10.00
C THR A 30 -4.86 -5.71 9.78
N ASP A 31 -5.05 -6.48 10.85
CA ASP A 31 -5.94 -7.64 10.86
C ASP A 31 -7.42 -7.24 10.84
N ALA A 32 -8.31 -8.24 10.76
CA ALA A 32 -9.76 -8.04 10.77
C ALA A 32 -10.31 -7.34 12.04
N ARG A 33 -9.52 -7.24 13.11
CA ARG A 33 -9.87 -6.53 14.36
C ARG A 33 -9.21 -5.15 14.44
N GLY A 34 -8.59 -4.68 13.35
CA GLY A 34 -7.88 -3.41 13.29
C GLY A 34 -6.51 -3.41 14.01
N ARG A 35 -6.00 -4.57 14.42
CA ARG A 35 -4.69 -4.65 15.09
C ARG A 35 -3.59 -4.64 14.05
N ALA A 36 -2.53 -3.89 14.32
CA ALA A 36 -1.38 -3.80 13.43
C ALA A 36 -0.73 -5.18 13.21
N VAL A 37 -0.46 -5.50 11.95
CA VAL A 37 0.32 -6.68 11.54
C VAL A 37 1.76 -6.23 11.28
N LEU A 38 2.71 -6.90 11.94
CA LEU A 38 4.11 -6.56 11.78
C LEU A 38 4.59 -6.90 10.38
N SER A 39 5.34 -6.01 9.74
CA SER A 39 5.95 -6.24 8.42
C SER A 39 7.46 -6.23 8.55
N VAL A 40 8.13 -7.27 8.05
CA VAL A 40 9.56 -7.49 8.23
C VAL A 40 10.22 -7.84 6.90
N ALA A 41 11.26 -7.10 6.53
CA ALA A 41 12.11 -7.48 5.41
C ALA A 41 12.91 -8.73 5.79
N ASP A 42 12.84 -9.75 4.95
CA ASP A 42 13.53 -11.01 5.14
C ASP A 42 14.13 -11.50 3.81
N PRO A 43 15.41 -11.16 3.53
CA PRO A 43 16.10 -11.61 2.32
C PRO A 43 16.25 -13.14 2.21
N ALA A 44 16.06 -13.89 3.31
CA ALA A 44 16.12 -15.35 3.32
C ALA A 44 14.76 -16.00 3.07
N SER A 45 13.66 -15.22 3.05
CA SER A 45 12.32 -15.77 2.81
C SER A 45 12.24 -16.44 1.42
N PRO A 46 11.71 -17.68 1.32
CA PRO A 46 11.62 -18.41 0.06
C PRO A 46 10.49 -17.91 -0.86
N VAL A 47 9.67 -16.96 -0.38
CA VAL A 47 8.57 -16.33 -1.12
C VAL A 47 8.68 -14.80 -1.05
N VAL A 48 8.08 -14.13 -2.04
CA VAL A 48 8.13 -12.66 -2.18
C VAL A 48 7.47 -11.95 -1.01
N ALA A 49 6.32 -12.46 -0.56
CA ALA A 49 5.65 -12.04 0.65
C ALA A 49 4.93 -13.25 1.26
N GLY A 50 4.99 -13.40 2.58
CA GLY A 50 4.36 -14.52 3.27
C GLY A 50 3.88 -14.13 4.67
N THR A 51 2.71 -14.64 5.02
CA THR A 51 2.15 -14.56 6.37
C THR A 51 2.72 -15.64 7.28
N HIS A 52 3.10 -15.24 8.49
CA HIS A 52 3.58 -16.09 9.56
C HIS A 52 2.91 -15.76 10.90
N VAL A 53 2.94 -16.72 11.82
CA VAL A 53 2.59 -16.52 13.23
C VAL A 53 3.81 -16.84 14.08
N GLU A 54 4.36 -15.84 14.75
CA GLU A 54 5.59 -15.94 15.53
C GLU A 54 5.32 -15.50 16.96
N ALA A 55 5.51 -16.41 17.93
CA ALA A 55 5.22 -16.15 19.34
C ALA A 55 3.83 -15.51 19.57
N GLY A 56 2.82 -15.96 18.83
CA GLY A 56 1.44 -15.45 18.90
C GLY A 56 1.19 -14.12 18.16
N ARG A 57 2.22 -13.53 17.53
CA ARG A 57 2.11 -12.31 16.71
C ARG A 57 1.98 -12.66 15.23
N GLN A 58 1.07 -11.97 14.56
CA GLN A 58 0.91 -12.05 13.11
C GLN A 58 1.98 -11.18 12.43
N VAL A 59 2.70 -11.77 11.48
CA VAL A 59 3.83 -11.13 10.79
C VAL A 59 3.72 -11.39 9.29
N ILE A 60 3.95 -10.36 8.49
CA ILE A 60 4.22 -10.49 7.06
C ILE A 60 5.73 -10.36 6.86
N ARG A 61 6.35 -11.40 6.33
CA ARG A 61 7.75 -11.37 5.88
C ARG A 61 7.79 -11.15 4.39
N TYR A 62 8.61 -10.21 3.92
CA TYR A 62 8.76 -9.94 2.49
C TYR A 62 10.22 -10.03 2.07
N ASN A 63 10.49 -10.67 0.94
CA ASN A 63 11.84 -10.78 0.40
C ASN A 63 12.10 -9.66 -0.63
N PRO A 64 12.94 -8.66 -0.32
CA PRO A 64 13.23 -7.57 -1.25
C PRO A 64 14.10 -7.99 -2.45
N GLN A 65 14.75 -9.15 -2.39
CA GLN A 65 15.74 -9.61 -3.38
C GLN A 65 15.22 -10.76 -4.26
N LEU A 66 14.19 -11.49 -3.80
CA LEU A 66 13.60 -12.60 -4.55
C LEU A 66 12.86 -12.09 -5.80
N LEU A 67 13.00 -12.83 -6.91
CA LEU A 67 12.47 -12.46 -8.23
C LEU A 67 12.84 -11.02 -8.61
N PRO A 68 14.13 -10.71 -8.83
CA PRO A 68 14.61 -9.34 -9.05
C PRO A 68 13.93 -8.61 -10.22
N GLU A 69 13.36 -9.33 -11.17
CA GLU A 69 12.56 -8.83 -12.29
C GLU A 69 11.20 -8.24 -11.88
N LEU A 70 10.72 -8.50 -10.66
CA LEU A 70 9.46 -7.92 -10.18
C LEU A 70 9.58 -6.41 -10.05
N THR A 71 8.64 -5.71 -10.67
CA THR A 71 8.48 -4.26 -10.52
C THR A 71 8.14 -3.88 -9.07
N PRO A 72 8.44 -2.65 -8.63
CA PRO A 72 8.03 -2.16 -7.32
C PRO A 72 6.52 -2.32 -7.06
N ALA A 73 5.69 -2.02 -8.06
CA ALA A 73 4.24 -2.19 -7.99
C ALA A 73 3.82 -3.65 -7.80
N ALA A 74 4.47 -4.61 -8.48
CA ALA A 74 4.17 -6.03 -8.31
C ALA A 74 4.55 -6.53 -6.91
N ARG A 75 5.71 -6.09 -6.37
CA ARG A 75 6.10 -6.43 -4.99
C ARG A 75 5.11 -5.88 -3.98
N LEU A 76 4.69 -4.62 -4.17
CA LEU A 76 3.69 -3.99 -3.32
C LEU A 76 2.33 -4.68 -3.42
N PHE A 77 1.93 -5.12 -4.62
CA PHE A 77 0.72 -5.91 -4.84
C PHE A 77 0.75 -7.24 -4.07
N PHE A 78 1.86 -7.99 -4.09
CA PHE A 78 1.97 -9.23 -3.33
C PHE A 78 2.03 -9.03 -1.82
N TYR A 79 2.63 -7.93 -1.35
CA TYR A 79 2.51 -7.55 0.05
C TYR A 79 1.06 -7.21 0.43
N ALA A 80 0.37 -6.43 -0.40
CA ALA A 80 -1.02 -6.06 -0.17
C ALA A 80 -1.95 -7.29 -0.20
N HIS A 81 -1.62 -8.31 -0.99
CA HIS A 81 -2.29 -9.62 -0.97
C HIS A 81 -2.19 -10.30 0.40
N GLU A 82 -0.99 -10.40 0.98
CA GLU A 82 -0.85 -10.99 2.32
C GLU A 82 -1.52 -10.11 3.38
N CYS A 83 -1.47 -8.78 3.23
CA CYS A 83 -2.23 -7.91 4.13
C CYS A 83 -3.75 -8.14 4.03
N ALA A 84 -4.27 -8.30 2.81
CA ALA A 84 -5.66 -8.65 2.58
C ALA A 84 -6.06 -9.95 3.28
N ARG A 85 -5.14 -10.92 3.31
CA ARG A 85 -5.35 -12.20 3.99
C ARG A 85 -5.63 -12.00 5.48
N HIS A 86 -4.86 -11.13 6.15
CA HIS A 86 -5.09 -10.75 7.54
C HIS A 86 -6.40 -9.97 7.72
N ASN A 87 -6.62 -8.96 6.87
CA ASN A 87 -7.76 -8.06 6.99
C ASN A 87 -9.11 -8.77 6.76
N LEU A 88 -9.15 -9.69 5.79
CA LEU A 88 -10.33 -10.48 5.44
C LEU A 88 -10.53 -11.72 6.34
N ALA A 89 -9.70 -11.89 7.39
CA ALA A 89 -9.68 -13.07 8.25
C ALA A 89 -9.60 -14.39 7.45
N LEU A 90 -8.81 -14.40 6.36
CA LEU A 90 -8.56 -15.62 5.61
C LEU A 90 -7.63 -16.54 6.41
N PRO A 91 -7.64 -17.87 6.13
CA PRO A 91 -6.80 -18.82 6.85
C PRO A 91 -5.33 -18.44 6.77
N LEU A 92 -4.63 -18.36 7.91
CA LEU A 92 -3.19 -18.00 7.98
C LEU A 92 -2.29 -19.23 8.11
N ASP A 93 -2.84 -20.33 8.59
CA ASP A 93 -2.17 -21.59 8.93
C ASP A 93 -2.16 -22.63 7.79
N ARG A 94 -2.88 -22.35 6.71
CA ARG A 94 -2.98 -23.23 5.54
C ARG A 94 -2.98 -22.44 4.23
N PRO A 95 -2.63 -23.07 3.09
CA PRO A 95 -2.74 -22.44 1.79
C PRO A 95 -4.14 -21.93 1.50
N LEU A 96 -4.21 -20.77 0.83
CA LEU A 96 -5.46 -20.24 0.30
C LEU A 96 -5.95 -21.10 -0.86
N THR A 97 -7.27 -21.23 -1.01
CA THR A 97 -7.84 -21.68 -2.28
C THR A 97 -7.68 -20.59 -3.34
N VAL A 98 -7.79 -20.95 -4.63
CA VAL A 98 -7.74 -19.98 -5.74
C VAL A 98 -8.75 -18.84 -5.52
N ALA A 99 -9.99 -19.16 -5.14
CA ALA A 99 -11.02 -18.15 -4.88
C ALA A 99 -10.68 -17.24 -3.69
N GLN A 100 -10.05 -17.76 -2.64
CA GLN A 100 -9.59 -16.94 -1.51
C GLN A 100 -8.42 -16.03 -1.92
N ALA A 101 -7.50 -16.55 -2.73
CA ALA A 101 -6.37 -15.79 -3.25
C ALA A 101 -6.84 -14.65 -4.18
N GLN A 102 -7.80 -14.91 -5.08
CA GLN A 102 -8.41 -13.87 -5.92
C GLN A 102 -9.17 -12.80 -5.11
N ARG A 103 -9.81 -13.19 -4.00
CA ARG A 103 -10.42 -12.23 -3.07
C ARG A 103 -9.37 -11.33 -2.42
N ALA A 104 -8.24 -11.91 -1.99
CA ALA A 104 -7.12 -11.18 -1.44
C ALA A 104 -6.47 -10.25 -2.49
N ASP A 105 -6.34 -10.69 -3.74
CA ASP A 105 -5.83 -9.87 -4.86
C ASP A 105 -6.70 -8.62 -5.07
N CYS A 106 -8.03 -8.79 -5.20
CA CYS A 106 -8.91 -7.65 -5.44
C CYS A 106 -8.91 -6.67 -4.25
N TRP A 107 -8.89 -7.17 -3.02
CA TRP A 107 -8.83 -6.30 -1.83
C TRP A 107 -7.48 -5.60 -1.71
N GLY A 108 -6.38 -6.31 -2.02
CA GLY A 108 -5.03 -5.76 -2.06
C GLY A 108 -4.94 -4.62 -3.07
N LEU A 109 -5.39 -4.86 -4.31
CA LEU A 109 -5.46 -3.84 -5.35
C LEU A 109 -6.29 -2.63 -4.90
N GLU A 110 -7.48 -2.85 -4.34
CA GLU A 110 -8.33 -1.77 -3.85
C GLU A 110 -7.63 -0.91 -2.80
N SER A 111 -6.86 -1.54 -1.91
CA SER A 111 -6.09 -0.84 -0.89
C SER A 111 -4.97 0.00 -1.48
N LEU A 112 -4.29 -0.48 -2.51
CA LEU A 112 -3.27 0.28 -3.22
C LEU A 112 -3.85 1.46 -4.00
N LEU A 113 -5.00 1.27 -4.64
CA LEU A 113 -5.74 2.34 -5.32
C LEU A 113 -6.20 3.42 -4.33
N ARG A 114 -6.77 3.03 -3.18
CA ARG A 114 -7.21 3.98 -2.13
C ARG A 114 -6.04 4.75 -1.50
N ALA A 115 -4.89 4.10 -1.34
CA ALA A 115 -3.68 4.72 -0.81
C ALA A 115 -2.96 5.62 -1.84
N GLY A 116 -3.43 5.65 -3.09
CA GLY A 116 -2.77 6.38 -4.16
C GLY A 116 -1.40 5.81 -4.55
N LEU A 117 -1.16 4.53 -4.27
CA LEU A 117 0.10 3.84 -4.60
C LEU A 117 0.06 3.18 -5.99
N ILE A 118 -1.14 3.05 -6.55
CA ILE A 118 -1.39 2.75 -7.96
C ILE A 118 -2.48 3.71 -8.39
N ASN A 119 -2.22 4.53 -9.41
CA ASN A 119 -3.14 5.54 -9.88
C ASN A 119 -3.31 5.49 -11.40
N GLY A 120 -4.56 5.63 -11.83
CA GLY A 120 -4.89 5.70 -13.25
C GLY A 120 -4.81 4.37 -13.99
N SER A 121 -5.27 4.39 -15.24
CA SER A 121 -5.38 3.20 -16.09
C SER A 121 -4.01 2.68 -16.55
N ALA A 122 -3.03 3.57 -16.75
CA ALA A 122 -1.71 3.21 -17.25
C ALA A 122 -0.91 2.36 -16.24
N GLU A 123 -0.86 2.78 -14.97
CA GLU A 123 -0.16 2.02 -13.92
C GLU A 123 -0.84 0.68 -13.66
N LEU A 124 -2.19 0.65 -13.66
CA LEU A 124 -2.94 -0.59 -13.53
C LEU A 124 -2.64 -1.57 -14.68
N ALA A 125 -2.58 -1.06 -15.92
CA ALA A 125 -2.24 -1.86 -17.09
C ALA A 125 -0.80 -2.37 -17.03
N ALA A 126 0.15 -1.54 -16.57
CA ALA A 126 1.54 -1.94 -16.37
C ALA A 126 1.67 -3.03 -15.31
N LEU A 127 0.96 -2.91 -14.18
CA LEU A 127 0.92 -3.95 -13.15
C LEU A 127 0.31 -5.24 -13.71
N GLN A 128 -0.84 -5.17 -14.39
CA GLN A 128 -1.49 -6.32 -15.02
C GLN A 128 -0.55 -7.05 -16.00
N ALA A 129 0.24 -6.31 -16.78
CA ALA A 129 1.21 -6.88 -17.70
C ALA A 129 2.38 -7.57 -16.98
N ALA A 130 2.81 -7.04 -15.82
CA ALA A 130 3.89 -7.59 -15.01
C ALA A 130 3.48 -8.86 -14.23
N LEU A 131 2.18 -9.11 -14.03
CA LEU A 131 1.68 -10.28 -13.30
C LEU A 131 1.56 -11.53 -14.20
N ARG A 132 2.67 -11.91 -14.82
CA ARG A 132 2.79 -13.11 -15.67
C ARG A 132 4.01 -13.91 -15.23
N PHE A 133 3.79 -15.17 -14.88
CA PHE A 133 4.80 -15.97 -14.20
C PHE A 133 4.91 -17.37 -14.78
N THR A 134 6.14 -17.87 -14.84
CA THR A 134 6.41 -19.28 -15.13
C THR A 134 6.00 -20.16 -13.94
N PRO A 135 5.84 -21.49 -14.12
CA PRO A 135 5.58 -22.41 -13.01
C PRO A 135 6.62 -22.32 -11.89
N GLU A 136 7.89 -22.09 -12.22
CA GLU A 136 8.98 -21.97 -11.24
C GLU A 136 8.88 -20.69 -10.43
N GLN A 137 8.52 -19.58 -11.07
CA GLN A 137 8.29 -18.30 -10.40
C GLN A 137 7.07 -18.39 -9.46
N TRP A 138 6.01 -19.09 -9.87
CA TRP A 138 4.83 -19.31 -9.04
C TRP A 138 5.13 -19.97 -7.69
N ALA A 139 6.12 -20.85 -7.62
CA ALA A 139 6.56 -21.46 -6.36
C ALA A 139 7.17 -20.46 -5.36
N ARG A 140 7.46 -19.23 -5.81
CA ARG A 140 8.02 -18.12 -5.02
C ARG A 140 6.98 -17.04 -4.71
N LEU A 141 5.75 -17.18 -5.19
CA LEU A 141 4.68 -16.20 -5.01
C LEU A 141 3.69 -16.60 -3.91
N PRO A 142 2.93 -15.63 -3.35
CA PRO A 142 1.92 -15.94 -2.35
C PRO A 142 0.71 -16.65 -2.96
N GLY A 143 0.31 -17.75 -2.31
CA GLY A 143 -0.87 -18.53 -2.67
C GLY A 143 -0.70 -19.42 -3.91
N PRO A 144 -1.78 -20.09 -4.36
CA PRO A 144 -1.73 -20.98 -5.51
C PRO A 144 -1.61 -20.19 -6.84
N PRO A 145 -1.10 -20.84 -7.91
CA PRO A 145 -1.16 -20.32 -9.27
C PRO A 145 -2.58 -19.97 -9.69
N ARG A 146 -2.76 -18.81 -10.31
CA ARG A 146 -4.06 -18.26 -10.72
C ARG A 146 -3.88 -17.15 -11.75
N ASP A 147 -4.96 -16.86 -12.49
CA ASP A 147 -5.01 -15.67 -13.34
C ASP A 147 -5.34 -14.42 -12.52
N PHE A 148 -4.77 -13.28 -12.97
CA PHE A 148 -5.07 -11.96 -12.43
C PHE A 148 -5.95 -11.19 -13.40
N ASP A 149 -7.06 -10.63 -12.92
CA ASP A 149 -7.91 -9.70 -13.65
C ASP A 149 -8.11 -8.43 -12.81
N LEU A 150 -7.07 -7.59 -12.81
CA LEU A 150 -7.05 -6.36 -12.04
C LEU A 150 -8.11 -5.35 -12.53
N PRO A 151 -8.38 -5.20 -13.85
CA PRO A 151 -9.50 -4.39 -14.31
C PRO A 151 -10.85 -4.83 -13.76
N ALA A 152 -11.14 -6.14 -13.72
CA ALA A 152 -12.38 -6.64 -13.13
C ALA A 152 -12.42 -6.40 -11.61
N CYS A 153 -11.31 -6.56 -10.90
CA CYS A 153 -11.22 -6.20 -9.49
C CYS A 153 -11.52 -4.71 -9.27
N GLN A 154 -10.91 -3.82 -10.04
CA GLN A 154 -11.13 -2.37 -9.96
C GLN A 154 -12.60 -2.02 -10.25
N ALA A 155 -13.20 -2.59 -11.29
CA ALA A 155 -14.60 -2.35 -11.64
C ALA A 155 -15.54 -2.76 -10.50
N ARG A 156 -15.27 -3.91 -9.86
CA ARG A 156 -16.03 -4.37 -8.69
C ARG A 156 -15.89 -3.46 -7.48
N SER A 157 -14.68 -2.96 -7.22
CA SER A 157 -14.44 -2.02 -6.12
C SER A 157 -15.09 -0.66 -6.39
N ALA A 158 -14.99 -0.14 -7.61
CA ALA A 158 -15.68 1.08 -8.03
C ALA A 158 -17.20 0.95 -7.89
N ALA A 159 -17.78 -0.21 -8.20
CA ALA A 159 -19.20 -0.48 -8.00
C ALA A 159 -19.61 -0.47 -6.52
N ARG A 160 -18.75 -0.97 -5.60
CA ARG A 160 -18.99 -0.90 -4.14
C ARG A 160 -18.83 0.52 -3.58
N LEU A 161 -17.89 1.28 -4.14
CA LEU A 161 -17.62 2.67 -3.78
C LEU A 161 -18.63 3.66 -4.41
N ARG A 162 -19.63 3.18 -5.16
CA ARG A 162 -20.82 3.99 -5.46
C ARG A 162 -21.58 4.20 -4.16
N LEU A 163 -21.11 5.16 -3.38
CA LEU A 163 -21.80 5.67 -2.21
C LEU A 163 -23.10 6.27 -2.71
N THR A 164 -24.22 5.69 -2.27
CA THR A 164 -25.50 6.40 -2.27
C THR A 164 -25.30 7.71 -1.51
N ALA A 165 -25.89 8.80 -2.01
CA ALA A 165 -25.80 10.08 -1.32
C ALA A 165 -26.25 9.90 0.14
N PRO A 166 -25.40 10.23 1.13
CA PRO A 166 -25.80 10.13 2.53
C PRO A 166 -27.00 11.05 2.77
N PRO A 167 -27.90 10.72 3.72
CA PRO A 167 -28.95 11.63 4.11
C PRO A 167 -28.35 12.98 4.61
N PRO A 168 -29.07 14.10 4.49
CA PRO A 168 -28.53 15.44 4.72
C PRO A 168 -27.88 15.64 6.10
N ASP A 169 -28.38 14.97 7.12
CA ASP A 169 -27.82 14.98 8.46
C ASP A 169 -26.43 14.33 8.48
N GLN A 170 -26.24 13.20 7.80
CA GLN A 170 -24.95 12.50 7.76
C GLN A 170 -23.87 13.33 7.02
N HIS A 171 -24.24 14.18 6.07
CA HIS A 171 -23.31 15.13 5.45
C HIS A 171 -22.71 16.12 6.46
N ALA A 172 -23.54 16.70 7.34
CA ALA A 172 -23.06 17.65 8.36
C ALA A 172 -22.11 16.98 9.35
N TRP A 173 -22.42 15.75 9.78
CA TRP A 173 -21.55 14.98 10.67
C TRP A 173 -20.25 14.57 9.99
N ASN A 174 -20.29 14.07 8.76
CA ASN A 174 -19.10 13.72 7.98
C ASN A 174 -18.18 14.94 7.77
N ALA A 175 -18.77 16.12 7.52
CA ALA A 175 -18.01 17.37 7.40
C ALA A 175 -17.33 17.74 8.73
N CYS A 176 -18.05 17.61 9.84
CA CYS A 176 -17.51 17.86 11.18
C CYS A 176 -16.34 16.94 11.51
N VAL A 177 -16.52 15.62 11.35
CA VAL A 177 -15.48 14.62 11.62
C VAL A 177 -14.26 14.81 10.73
N ARG A 178 -14.44 15.18 9.45
CA ARG A 178 -13.33 15.47 8.54
C ARG A 178 -12.53 16.68 9.01
N ALA A 179 -13.18 17.80 9.31
CA ALA A 179 -12.51 18.99 9.82
C ALA A 179 -11.77 18.72 11.14
N CYS A 180 -12.36 17.88 12.00
CA CYS A 180 -11.69 17.43 13.20
C CYS A 180 -10.43 16.60 12.90
N GLY A 181 -10.55 15.61 12.01
CA GLY A 181 -9.44 14.76 11.60
C GLY A 181 -8.27 15.56 11.03
N ASP A 182 -8.56 16.57 10.19
CA ASP A 182 -7.55 17.46 9.63
C ASP A 182 -6.83 18.28 10.72
N THR A 183 -7.59 18.78 11.70
CA THR A 183 -7.06 19.55 12.84
C THR A 183 -6.17 18.68 13.73
N LEU A 184 -6.62 17.47 14.06
CA LEU A 184 -5.85 16.53 14.87
C LEU A 184 -4.60 16.02 14.14
N PHE A 185 -4.69 15.80 12.83
CA PHE A 185 -3.54 15.39 12.02
C PHE A 185 -2.45 16.47 11.95
N ALA A 186 -2.84 17.75 11.96
CA ALA A 186 -1.91 18.86 11.95
C ALA A 186 -1.25 19.14 13.33
N CYS A 187 -1.79 18.57 14.41
CA CYS A 187 -1.28 18.79 15.75
C CYS A 187 0.08 18.07 15.96
N ARG A 188 1.06 18.76 16.60
CA ARG A 188 2.42 18.24 16.84
C ARG A 188 2.89 18.32 18.29
N ALA A 189 2.01 18.52 19.28
CA ALA A 189 2.40 18.71 20.70
C ALA A 189 1.22 18.56 21.70
N THR A 190 1.39 19.08 22.92
CA THR A 190 0.54 18.94 24.13
C THR A 190 -0.93 19.36 24.01
N ASP A 191 -1.31 20.10 22.98
CA ASP A 191 -2.67 20.68 22.86
C ASP A 191 -3.62 19.77 22.07
N CYS A 192 -3.15 18.61 21.58
CA CYS A 192 -3.98 17.68 20.81
C CYS A 192 -5.17 17.15 21.61
N ASP A 193 -5.03 17.01 22.93
CA ASP A 193 -6.11 16.57 23.82
C ASP A 193 -7.23 17.61 23.94
N ASP A 194 -6.90 18.89 23.91
CA ASP A 194 -7.88 19.98 23.92
C ASP A 194 -8.60 20.09 22.57
N HIS A 195 -7.86 19.96 21.47
CA HIS A 195 -8.45 19.87 20.13
C HIS A 195 -9.37 18.66 20.00
N TYR A 196 -8.97 17.51 20.52
CA TYR A 196 -9.79 16.30 20.54
C TYR A 196 -11.08 16.49 21.34
N ARG A 197 -10.99 17.03 22.56
CA ARG A 197 -12.17 17.32 23.39
C ARG A 197 -13.12 18.31 22.73
N SER A 198 -12.58 19.36 22.13
CA SER A 198 -13.37 20.36 21.39
C SER A 198 -14.07 19.73 20.17
N CYS A 199 -13.40 18.81 19.47
CA CYS A 199 -14.02 18.08 18.36
C CYS A 199 -15.19 17.21 18.80
N VAL A 200 -14.99 16.39 19.83
CA VAL A 200 -16.02 15.47 20.34
C VAL A 200 -17.25 16.27 20.78
N ALA A 201 -17.04 17.38 21.48
CA ALA A 201 -18.12 18.28 21.88
C ALA A 201 -18.82 18.95 20.69
N GLY A 202 -18.07 19.33 19.64
CA GLY A 202 -18.59 20.03 18.47
C GLY A 202 -19.35 19.15 17.46
N CYS A 203 -18.97 17.88 17.33
CA CYS A 203 -19.64 16.95 16.41
C CYS A 203 -20.83 16.21 17.02
N GLY A 204 -20.95 16.23 18.36
CA GLY A 204 -22.02 15.58 19.11
C GLY A 204 -21.93 14.04 19.07
N GLU A 205 -22.30 13.40 20.18
CA GLU A 205 -22.60 11.97 20.16
C GLU A 205 -23.98 11.80 19.49
N ARG A 206 -24.04 11.10 18.35
CA ARG A 206 -25.32 10.64 17.79
C ARG A 206 -25.67 9.27 18.33
#